data_AF-A0A7V9ES52-F1
#
_entry.id   AF-A0A7V9ES52-F1
#
_cell.length_a   1.000
_cell.length_b   1.000
_cell.length_c   1.000
_cell.angle_alpha   90.00
_cell.angle_beta   90.00
_cell.angle_gamma   90.00
#
_symmetry.space_group_name_H-M   'P 1'
#
loop_
_entity.id
_entity.type
_entity.pdbx_description
1 polymer ?
#
loop_
_entity_poly.entity_id
_entity_poly.type
_entity_poly.pdbx_seq_one_letter_code
_entity_poly.pdbx_strand_id
1 'polypeptide(L)'
;MKFSQAEIASERREERGKARQVGGGVHWADPSAWVPPLVVGLLMALLVRMWGINMPLHDDFDSPGKLFLDWVQGNFGWHSLWVQHNESRLVVPRLIWLVEACTVGWSTKHWMYATVVMCAAEVYLLGLLLQKLVRHTALRWAVACCTSLLLLHPRLAPETFLRGSQGIALVASVLIVLGLFLYSRPISYPRKLLIYVILAEIGTLTFASGMIVWVLLFPIFPLLCAMRDPAVDGRSVFIPTALACLCAVFSIGSYFVDFRGVPITWPENGLAGLLTYFFSWIGAGLATIGDSRAALAFGVGLFGAAAGCIAMAMVRAIKDRSLAFLEGAWPWLALLVYVIVSGAVNALTRSSLGIGNALAERYTLFTMQMTVGLAGLAAILACSFANGSGRSYQKTRLVVASLLLLSGIFYALAGWQRGITRCHRHHLVLVQRQLALSLWREAPSILPLPMSAAEPPPRRRTQYLSLVDAGLSPDYSGGLWLTKALKEAKDLQPVGEVRVRGEGEKLNASGWAMKPVTRTPFPAVLAVVEEPDSKLTPIWIDLMRKPGPPLPGRLDTDESSFLMGFTIYPLKGRPTIAPADRLLFFALDPKHHEAYPIQRVR
;
A
#
# COMPACT_ATOMS: atom_id res chain seq x y z
N MET A 1 57.25 11.27 33.24
CA MET A 1 57.32 11.57 31.79
C MET A 1 56.07 12.36 31.40
N LYS A 2 56.21 13.64 31.06
CA LYS A 2 55.11 14.45 30.50
C LYS A 2 55.25 14.39 28.98
N PHE A 3 54.46 13.55 28.31
CA PHE A 3 54.36 13.60 26.85
C PHE A 3 53.79 14.97 26.46
N SER A 4 54.42 15.59 25.48
CA SER A 4 53.96 16.86 24.93
C SER A 4 52.57 16.66 24.33
N GLN A 5 51.65 17.61 24.49
CA GLN A 5 50.35 17.55 23.82
C GLN A 5 50.48 17.38 22.30
N ALA A 6 51.61 17.80 21.71
CA ALA A 6 51.92 17.60 20.31
C ALA A 6 52.16 16.12 19.94
N GLU A 7 52.79 15.33 20.81
CA GLU A 7 53.01 13.88 20.58
C GLU A 7 51.70 13.10 20.70
N ILE A 8 50.86 13.43 21.68
CA ILE A 8 49.53 12.81 21.81
C ILE A 8 48.67 13.15 20.57
N ALA A 9 48.81 14.35 20.01
CA ALA A 9 48.13 14.76 18.79
C ALA A 9 48.67 14.08 17.53
N SER A 10 49.98 13.80 17.45
CA SER A 10 50.59 13.09 16.31
C SER A 10 50.26 11.60 16.32
N GLU A 11 50.32 10.93 17.47
CA GLU A 11 49.90 9.53 17.60
C GLU A 11 48.43 9.34 17.26
N ARG A 12 47.55 10.23 17.75
CA ARG A 12 46.11 10.19 17.39
C ARG A 12 45.88 10.45 15.90
N ARG A 13 46.72 11.27 15.25
CA ARG A 13 46.66 11.47 13.78
C ARG A 13 47.11 10.23 13.04
N GLU A 14 48.14 9.54 13.51
CA GLU A 14 48.64 8.32 12.91
C GLU A 14 47.66 7.14 13.10
N GLU A 15 47.06 6.99 14.28
CA GLU A 15 45.97 6.02 14.52
C GLU A 15 44.74 6.33 13.69
N ARG A 16 44.34 7.61 13.54
CA ARG A 16 43.26 8.00 12.62
C ARG A 16 43.64 7.74 11.15
N GLY A 17 44.91 7.87 10.80
CA GLY A 17 45.45 7.53 9.48
C GLY A 17 45.37 6.02 9.19
N LYS A 18 45.79 5.19 10.14
CA LYS A 18 45.70 3.72 10.07
C LYS A 18 44.24 3.24 10.09
N ALA A 19 43.38 3.83 10.92
CA ALA A 19 41.94 3.55 10.92
C ALA A 19 41.25 3.96 9.61
N ARG A 20 41.71 5.04 8.94
CA ARG A 20 41.27 5.42 7.60
C ARG A 20 41.81 4.48 6.51
N GLN A 21 43.05 4.00 6.62
CA GLN A 21 43.61 3.02 5.67
C GLN A 21 42.94 1.64 5.78
N VAL A 22 42.52 1.21 6.96
CA VAL A 22 41.74 -0.03 7.16
C VAL A 22 40.28 0.12 6.64
N GLY A 23 39.82 1.34 6.36
CA GLY A 23 38.50 1.63 5.81
C GLY A 23 38.37 1.66 4.28
N GLY A 24 39.42 1.33 3.52
CA GLY A 24 39.54 1.75 2.12
C GLY A 24 39.06 0.80 1.01
N GLY A 25 38.72 -0.45 1.32
CA GLY A 25 38.06 -1.32 0.35
C GLY A 25 36.56 -1.17 0.50
N VAL A 26 35.89 -0.47 -0.41
CA VAL A 26 34.44 -0.65 -0.60
C VAL A 26 34.28 -2.10 -1.05
N HIS A 27 34.19 -3.03 -0.10
CA HIS A 27 33.77 -4.38 -0.40
C HIS A 27 32.38 -4.22 -0.98
N TRP A 28 32.30 -4.38 -2.30
CA TRP A 28 31.05 -4.41 -3.03
C TRP A 28 30.11 -5.31 -2.25
N ALA A 29 28.95 -4.74 -1.93
CA ALA A 29 27.94 -5.43 -1.17
C ALA A 29 27.71 -6.80 -1.81
N ASP A 30 27.74 -7.83 -0.97
CA ASP A 30 27.60 -9.22 -1.40
C ASP A 30 26.33 -9.32 -2.27
N PRO A 31 26.47 -9.47 -3.61
CA PRO A 31 25.37 -9.28 -4.56
C PRO A 31 24.25 -10.28 -4.32
N SER A 32 24.60 -11.37 -3.65
CA SER A 32 23.70 -12.43 -3.21
C SER A 32 22.57 -11.89 -2.31
N ALA A 33 22.83 -10.91 -1.44
CA ALA A 33 21.81 -10.33 -0.55
C ALA A 33 20.67 -9.58 -1.29
N TRP A 34 20.83 -9.29 -2.59
CA TRP A 34 19.85 -8.57 -3.41
C TRP A 34 18.93 -9.49 -4.21
N VAL A 35 19.31 -10.76 -4.35
CA VAL A 35 18.53 -11.72 -5.13
C VAL A 35 17.11 -11.87 -4.56
N PRO A 36 16.88 -11.98 -3.23
CA PRO A 36 15.51 -12.09 -2.71
C PRO A 36 14.60 -10.91 -3.05
N PRO A 37 14.93 -9.63 -2.73
CA PRO A 37 14.03 -8.52 -3.05
C PRO A 37 13.84 -8.33 -4.56
N LEU A 38 14.85 -8.63 -5.38
CA LEU A 38 14.72 -8.57 -6.84
C LEU A 38 13.74 -9.63 -7.34
N VAL A 39 13.91 -10.89 -6.96
CA VAL A 39 13.04 -11.99 -7.43
C VAL A 39 11.61 -11.79 -6.96
N VAL A 40 11.39 -11.54 -5.67
CA VAL A 40 10.03 -11.36 -5.13
C VAL A 40 9.41 -10.05 -5.65
N GLY A 41 10.20 -8.98 -5.81
CA GLY A 41 9.76 -7.72 -6.39
C GLY A 41 9.34 -7.87 -7.85
N LEU A 42 10.08 -8.62 -8.66
CA LEU A 42 9.71 -8.92 -10.05
C LEU A 42 8.42 -9.75 -10.11
N LEU A 43 8.27 -10.77 -9.27
CA LEU A 43 7.02 -11.54 -9.18
C LEU A 43 5.83 -10.65 -8.82
N MET A 44 6.01 -9.71 -7.89
CA MET A 44 4.98 -8.74 -7.53
C MET A 44 4.68 -7.75 -8.67
N ALA A 45 5.70 -7.27 -9.38
CA ALA A 45 5.52 -6.42 -10.55
C ALA A 45 4.77 -7.16 -11.68
N LEU A 46 5.05 -8.45 -11.88
CA LEU A 46 4.28 -9.30 -12.79
C LEU A 46 2.82 -9.45 -12.34
N LEU A 47 2.58 -9.60 -11.04
CA LEU A 47 1.23 -9.64 -10.48
C LEU A 47 0.48 -8.32 -10.77
N VAL A 48 1.11 -7.17 -10.54
CA VAL A 48 0.56 -5.84 -10.91
C VAL A 48 0.36 -5.74 -12.42
N ARG A 49 1.26 -6.29 -13.24
CA ARG A 49 1.12 -6.28 -14.70
C ARG A 49 -0.12 -7.04 -15.14
N MET A 50 -0.35 -8.22 -14.58
CA MET A 50 -1.45 -9.13 -14.90
C MET A 50 -2.79 -8.63 -14.36
N TRP A 51 -2.82 -8.12 -13.12
CA TRP A 51 -4.07 -7.88 -12.38
C TRP A 51 -4.33 -6.43 -12.00
N GLY A 52 -3.32 -5.56 -12.07
CA GLY A 52 -3.48 -4.12 -11.85
C GLY A 52 -4.27 -3.47 -12.97
N ILE A 53 -5.31 -2.74 -12.61
CA ILE A 53 -6.20 -2.01 -13.53
C ILE A 53 -6.02 -0.52 -13.32
N ASN A 54 -5.93 0.23 -14.41
CA ASN A 54 -5.73 1.67 -14.40
C ASN A 54 -7.02 2.44 -14.06
N MET A 55 -7.63 2.17 -12.91
CA MET A 55 -8.89 2.78 -12.54
C MET A 55 -8.76 3.49 -11.18
N PRO A 56 -9.31 4.70 -11.02
CA PRO A 56 -9.43 5.33 -9.70
C PRO A 56 -10.41 4.58 -8.81
N LEU A 57 -10.03 4.41 -7.54
CA LEU A 57 -10.84 3.76 -6.51
C LEU A 57 -10.91 4.61 -5.25
N HIS A 58 -12.11 4.75 -4.70
CA HIS A 58 -12.34 5.39 -3.38
C HIS A 58 -11.62 6.74 -3.27
N ASP A 59 -10.62 6.82 -2.40
CA ASP A 59 -9.80 8.00 -2.13
C ASP A 59 -9.15 8.58 -3.38
N ASP A 60 -8.88 7.77 -4.42
CA ASP A 60 -8.26 8.25 -5.67
C ASP A 60 -9.13 9.32 -6.37
N PHE A 61 -10.46 9.28 -6.19
CA PHE A 61 -11.37 10.32 -6.71
C PHE A 61 -11.23 11.64 -5.94
N ASP A 62 -10.94 11.59 -4.64
CA ASP A 62 -10.79 12.79 -3.83
C ASP A 62 -9.36 13.34 -3.91
N SER A 63 -8.35 12.46 -3.95
CA SER A 63 -6.95 12.81 -4.13
C SER A 63 -6.24 11.69 -4.92
N PRO A 64 -5.84 11.93 -6.18
CA PRO A 64 -5.73 13.21 -6.86
C PRO A 64 -6.97 13.66 -7.66
N GLY A 65 -8.04 12.87 -7.78
CA GLY A 65 -9.12 13.18 -8.73
C GLY A 65 -9.71 14.60 -8.59
N LYS A 66 -9.89 15.12 -7.37
CA LYS A 66 -10.42 16.48 -7.16
C LYS A 66 -9.39 17.54 -7.57
N LEU A 67 -8.11 17.29 -7.28
CA LEU A 67 -7.00 18.16 -7.69
C LEU A 67 -7.03 18.39 -9.21
N PHE A 68 -7.21 17.31 -9.98
CA PHE A 68 -7.27 17.39 -11.43
C PHE A 68 -8.53 18.09 -11.93
N LEU A 69 -9.67 17.91 -11.25
CA LEU A 69 -10.89 18.64 -11.61
C LEU A 69 -10.70 20.14 -11.39
N ASP A 70 -10.12 20.54 -10.25
CA ASP A 70 -9.79 21.93 -9.96
C ASP A 70 -8.81 22.49 -11.03
N TRP A 71 -7.84 21.69 -11.47
CA TRP A 71 -6.91 22.04 -12.56
C TRP A 71 -7.63 22.29 -13.88
N VAL A 72 -8.46 21.35 -14.34
CA VAL A 72 -9.21 21.45 -15.60
C VAL A 72 -10.19 22.64 -15.60
N GLN A 73 -10.76 22.98 -14.45
CA GLN A 73 -11.68 24.09 -14.30
C GLN A 73 -10.99 25.46 -14.13
N GLY A 74 -9.64 25.51 -14.10
CA GLY A 74 -8.89 26.74 -13.85
C GLY A 74 -8.97 27.23 -12.40
N ASN A 75 -9.44 26.39 -11.47
CA ASN A 75 -9.57 26.68 -10.04
C ASN A 75 -8.37 26.20 -9.21
N PHE A 76 -7.36 25.60 -9.85
CA PHE A 76 -6.17 25.10 -9.17
C PHE A 76 -5.32 26.25 -8.62
N GLY A 77 -4.94 26.13 -7.35
CA GLY A 77 -3.98 27.02 -6.71
C GLY A 77 -3.24 26.33 -5.58
N TRP A 78 -2.39 27.09 -4.86
CA TRP A 78 -1.61 26.57 -3.72
C TRP A 78 -2.49 25.90 -2.66
N HIS A 79 -3.71 26.43 -2.45
CA HIS A 79 -4.68 25.84 -1.55
C HIS A 79 -5.04 24.39 -1.92
N SER A 80 -5.21 24.08 -3.22
CA SER A 80 -5.55 22.72 -3.69
C SER A 80 -4.47 21.69 -3.32
N LEU A 81 -3.20 22.11 -3.29
CA LEU A 81 -2.10 21.26 -2.81
C LEU A 81 -2.15 21.08 -1.29
N TRP A 82 -2.52 22.12 -0.54
CA TRP A 82 -2.52 22.12 0.93
C TRP A 82 -3.78 21.53 1.56
N VAL A 83 -4.90 21.35 0.85
CA VAL A 83 -6.16 20.84 1.42
C VAL A 83 -5.99 19.50 2.14
N GLN A 84 -6.54 19.38 3.35
CA GLN A 84 -6.49 18.14 4.13
C GLN A 84 -7.28 17.02 3.43
N HIS A 85 -6.74 15.81 3.43
CA HIS A 85 -7.41 14.60 2.98
C HIS A 85 -7.00 13.43 3.89
N ASN A 86 -7.97 12.70 4.44
CA ASN A 86 -7.73 11.56 5.35
C ASN A 86 -6.72 11.88 6.47
N GLU A 87 -6.97 12.96 7.22
CA GLU A 87 -6.11 13.45 8.32
C GLU A 87 -4.67 13.76 7.89
N SER A 88 -4.44 13.93 6.59
CA SER A 88 -3.12 14.15 6.01
C SER A 88 -3.06 15.39 5.11
N ARG A 89 -1.91 16.04 5.06
CA ARG A 89 -1.58 17.05 4.03
C ARG A 89 -0.74 16.37 2.95
N LEU A 90 -1.35 16.08 1.81
CA LEU A 90 -0.75 15.27 0.73
C LEU A 90 -0.03 16.12 -0.33
N VAL A 91 0.70 17.17 0.07
CA VAL A 91 1.30 18.14 -0.85
C VAL A 91 2.26 17.47 -1.83
N VAL A 92 3.17 16.62 -1.33
CA VAL A 92 4.17 15.94 -2.17
C VAL A 92 3.53 14.93 -3.13
N PRO A 93 2.66 13.99 -2.69
CA PRO A 93 1.91 13.12 -3.60
C PRO A 93 1.14 13.87 -4.67
N ARG A 94 0.50 14.99 -4.32
CA ARG A 94 -0.24 15.82 -5.28
C ARG A 94 0.64 16.47 -6.33
N LEU A 95 1.83 16.92 -5.97
CA LEU A 95 2.80 17.41 -6.95
C LEU A 95 3.24 16.29 -7.89
N ILE A 96 3.53 15.10 -7.37
CA ILE A 96 3.93 13.96 -8.20
C ILE A 96 2.79 13.53 -9.14
N TRP A 97 1.56 13.45 -8.64
CA TRP A 97 0.37 13.15 -9.44
C TRP A 97 0.10 14.20 -10.52
N LEU A 98 0.31 15.48 -10.22
CA LEU A 98 0.15 16.54 -11.20
C LEU A 98 1.20 16.44 -12.31
N VAL A 99 2.47 16.21 -11.95
CA VAL A 99 3.54 15.98 -12.94
C VAL A 99 3.23 14.75 -13.79
N GLU A 100 2.80 13.65 -13.18
CA GLU A 100 2.39 12.43 -13.88
C GLU A 100 1.25 12.70 -14.88
N ALA A 101 0.17 13.33 -14.41
CA ALA A 101 -1.00 13.63 -15.23
C ALA A 101 -0.66 14.53 -16.42
N CYS A 102 0.20 15.53 -16.23
CA CYS A 102 0.63 16.45 -17.29
C CYS A 102 1.63 15.84 -18.27
N THR A 103 2.35 14.76 -17.91
CA THR A 103 3.40 14.18 -18.75
C THR A 103 2.97 12.93 -19.49
N VAL A 104 2.36 11.98 -18.80
CA VAL A 104 2.02 10.64 -19.33
C VAL A 104 0.53 10.30 -19.18
N GLY A 105 -0.27 11.23 -18.64
CA GLY A 105 -1.64 10.96 -18.23
C GLY A 105 -1.71 10.26 -16.88
N TRP A 106 -2.80 10.49 -16.14
CA TRP A 106 -2.94 9.91 -14.81
C TRP A 106 -3.13 8.40 -14.91
N SER A 107 -2.27 7.64 -14.22
CA SER A 107 -2.45 6.22 -14.08
C SER A 107 -2.28 5.71 -12.65
N THR A 108 -3.34 5.13 -12.08
CA THR A 108 -3.25 4.45 -10.78
C THR A 108 -2.28 3.27 -10.82
N LYS A 109 -2.05 2.69 -12.00
CA LYS A 109 -1.11 1.57 -12.20
C LYS A 109 0.36 2.00 -12.04
N HIS A 110 0.73 3.25 -12.35
CA HIS A 110 2.09 3.73 -12.10
C HIS A 110 2.41 3.69 -10.60
N TRP A 111 1.46 4.07 -9.75
CA TRP A 111 1.63 4.03 -8.29
C TRP A 111 1.60 2.62 -7.70
N MET A 112 0.87 1.69 -8.33
CA MET A 112 0.97 0.26 -8.01
C MET A 112 2.41 -0.23 -8.18
N TYR A 113 3.06 0.11 -9.31
CA TYR A 113 4.46 -0.22 -9.55
C TYR A 113 5.40 0.54 -8.60
N ALA A 114 5.17 1.83 -8.37
CA ALA A 114 5.98 2.62 -7.45
C ALA A 114 5.99 1.99 -6.04
N THR A 115 4.86 1.46 -5.58
CA THR A 115 4.76 0.74 -4.30
C THR A 115 5.65 -0.51 -4.26
N VAL A 116 5.66 -1.30 -5.34
CA VAL A 116 6.57 -2.46 -5.46
C VAL A 116 8.03 -2.03 -5.43
N VAL A 117 8.39 -0.99 -6.19
CA VAL A 117 9.75 -0.46 -6.25
C VAL A 117 10.19 0.08 -4.89
N MET A 118 9.33 0.80 -4.18
CA MET A 118 9.61 1.32 -2.84
C MET A 118 9.84 0.20 -1.83
N CYS A 119 9.00 -0.83 -1.79
CA CYS A 119 9.22 -2.01 -0.94
C CYS A 119 10.56 -2.70 -1.26
N ALA A 120 10.86 -2.92 -2.55
CA ALA A 120 12.11 -3.56 -2.95
C ALA A 120 13.34 -2.70 -2.60
N ALA A 121 13.25 -1.38 -2.77
CA ALA A 121 14.28 -0.43 -2.39
C ALA A 121 14.49 -0.40 -0.87
N GLU A 122 13.42 -0.43 -0.08
CA GLU A 122 13.50 -0.50 1.39
C GLU A 122 14.23 -1.77 1.84
N VAL A 123 13.84 -2.94 1.32
CA VAL A 123 14.51 -4.22 1.63
C VAL A 123 15.98 -4.15 1.24
N TYR A 124 16.28 -3.60 0.07
CA TYR A 124 17.65 -3.44 -0.42
C TYR A 124 18.49 -2.56 0.51
N LEU A 125 17.98 -1.38 0.89
CA LEU A 125 18.68 -0.46 1.79
C LEU A 125 18.88 -1.06 3.18
N LEU A 126 17.88 -1.79 3.71
CA LEU A 126 18.00 -2.55 4.96
C LEU A 126 19.09 -3.62 4.87
N GLY A 127 19.18 -4.32 3.73
CA GLY A 127 20.26 -5.28 3.46
C GLY A 127 21.64 -4.62 3.52
N LEU A 128 21.82 -3.45 2.89
CA LEU A 128 23.07 -2.69 2.93
C LEU A 128 23.42 -2.22 4.36
N LEU A 129 22.42 -1.82 5.15
CA LEU A 129 22.61 -1.45 6.55
C LEU A 129 22.99 -2.67 7.41
N LEU A 130 22.36 -3.82 7.18
CA LEU A 130 22.66 -5.07 7.89
C LEU A 130 24.10 -5.55 7.69
N GLN A 131 24.63 -5.40 6.47
CA GLN A 131 25.99 -5.82 6.11
C GLN A 131 27.08 -5.16 6.96
N LYS A 132 26.79 -4.00 7.56
CA LYS A 132 27.73 -3.29 8.44
C LYS A 132 27.97 -4.00 9.77
N LEU A 133 26.98 -4.76 10.25
CA LEU A 133 27.04 -5.43 11.55
C LEU A 133 27.08 -6.95 11.45
N VAL A 134 26.46 -7.52 10.42
CA VAL A 134 26.33 -8.98 10.26
C VAL A 134 27.25 -9.44 9.14
N ARG A 135 28.40 -10.01 9.49
CA ARG A 135 29.33 -10.61 8.51
C ARG A 135 28.86 -11.98 7.99
N HIS A 136 27.98 -12.66 8.72
CA HIS A 136 27.55 -14.02 8.37
C HIS A 136 26.57 -14.03 7.19
N THR A 137 26.99 -14.57 6.06
CA THR A 137 26.21 -14.56 4.80
C THR A 137 24.85 -15.21 4.92
N ALA A 138 24.74 -16.40 5.52
CA ALA A 138 23.45 -17.09 5.64
C ALA A 138 22.44 -16.31 6.51
N LEU A 139 22.91 -15.56 7.51
CA LEU A 139 22.03 -14.77 8.37
C LEU A 139 21.55 -13.52 7.65
N ARG A 140 22.44 -12.85 6.89
CA ARG A 140 22.05 -11.74 6.00
C ARG A 140 21.00 -12.18 4.98
N TRP A 141 21.21 -13.34 4.35
CA TRP A 141 20.27 -13.94 3.43
C TRP A 141 18.94 -14.27 4.08
N ALA A 142 18.95 -14.89 5.27
CA ALA A 142 17.72 -15.20 5.99
C ALA A 142 16.90 -13.95 6.31
N VAL A 143 17.55 -12.87 6.77
CA VAL A 143 16.87 -11.58 7.00
C VAL A 143 16.34 -11.01 5.68
N ALA A 144 17.16 -10.95 4.62
CA ALA A 144 16.74 -10.42 3.32
C ALA A 144 15.55 -11.20 2.73
N CYS A 145 15.58 -12.54 2.76
CA CYS A 145 14.47 -13.40 2.35
C CYS A 145 13.23 -13.15 3.21
N CYS A 146 13.37 -13.15 4.53
CA CYS A 146 12.25 -12.94 5.44
C CYS A 146 11.61 -11.56 5.22
N THR A 147 12.39 -10.48 5.18
CA THR A 147 11.91 -9.12 4.90
C THR A 147 11.25 -9.01 3.52
N SER A 148 11.83 -9.63 2.49
CA SER A 148 11.21 -9.66 1.15
C SER A 148 9.86 -10.37 1.17
N LEU A 149 9.77 -11.53 1.81
CA LEU A 149 8.54 -12.31 1.90
C LEU A 149 7.47 -11.65 2.77
N LEU A 150 7.85 -10.80 3.73
CA LEU A 150 6.92 -10.04 4.56
C LEU A 150 6.38 -8.80 3.82
N LEU A 151 7.25 -8.02 3.17
CA LEU A 151 6.88 -6.76 2.53
C LEU A 151 6.30 -6.94 1.12
N LEU A 152 6.77 -7.92 0.34
CA LEU A 152 6.37 -8.15 -1.07
C LEU A 152 5.47 -9.38 -1.22
N HIS A 153 4.49 -9.53 -0.32
CA HIS A 153 3.65 -10.73 -0.28
C HIS A 153 2.31 -10.57 -1.04
N PRO A 154 1.88 -11.55 -1.85
CA PRO A 154 0.60 -11.50 -2.58
C PRO A 154 -0.64 -11.37 -1.71
N ARG A 155 -0.55 -11.76 -0.43
CA ARG A 155 -1.66 -11.54 0.53
C ARG A 155 -2.00 -10.06 0.69
N LEU A 156 -1.01 -9.18 0.57
CA LEU A 156 -1.16 -7.73 0.71
C LEU A 156 -1.65 -7.09 -0.59
N ALA A 157 -1.46 -7.78 -1.73
CA ALA A 157 -1.62 -7.18 -3.03
C ALA A 157 -3.00 -6.59 -3.35
N PRO A 158 -4.16 -7.18 -2.98
CA PRO A 158 -5.46 -6.60 -3.33
C PRO A 158 -5.66 -5.18 -2.80
N GLU A 159 -5.23 -4.93 -1.56
CA GLU A 159 -5.47 -3.66 -0.89
C GLU A 159 -4.26 -2.74 -1.02
N THR A 160 -3.05 -3.27 -1.14
CA THR A 160 -1.80 -2.50 -1.16
C THR A 160 -1.22 -2.34 -2.56
N PHE A 161 -0.93 -3.44 -3.27
CA PHE A 161 -0.21 -3.39 -4.55
C PHE A 161 -1.13 -3.18 -5.75
N LEU A 162 -2.43 -3.45 -5.63
CA LEU A 162 -3.44 -3.27 -6.68
C LEU A 162 -4.30 -2.02 -6.47
N ARG A 163 -3.88 -1.12 -5.57
CA ARG A 163 -4.49 0.20 -5.35
C ARG A 163 -3.45 1.30 -5.54
N GLY A 164 -3.84 2.37 -6.24
CA GLY A 164 -2.91 3.46 -6.57
C GLY A 164 -2.47 4.28 -5.34
N SER A 165 -3.38 4.58 -4.42
CA SER A 165 -3.10 5.48 -3.29
C SER A 165 -2.29 4.89 -2.14
N GLN A 166 -2.17 3.56 -2.02
CA GLN A 166 -1.55 2.96 -0.84
C GLN A 166 -0.03 3.12 -0.75
N GLY A 167 0.67 3.39 -1.87
CA GLY A 167 2.11 3.61 -1.84
C GLY A 167 2.54 4.78 -0.95
N ILE A 168 1.67 5.78 -0.78
CA ILE A 168 1.92 6.99 0.02
C ILE A 168 2.22 6.64 1.48
N ALA A 169 1.50 5.66 2.02
CA ALA A 169 1.66 5.21 3.39
C ALA A 169 3.07 4.66 3.69
N LEU A 170 3.74 4.09 2.68
CA LEU A 170 5.07 3.49 2.81
C LEU A 170 6.20 4.53 2.78
N VAL A 171 5.94 5.72 2.24
CA VAL A 171 6.98 6.73 2.02
C VAL A 171 7.72 7.06 3.32
N ALA A 172 7.03 7.16 4.46
CA ALA A 172 7.67 7.45 5.73
C ALA A 172 8.71 6.40 6.15
N SER A 173 8.42 5.09 6.00
CA SER A 173 9.38 4.05 6.37
C SER A 173 10.57 4.02 5.41
N VAL A 174 10.33 4.17 4.11
CA VAL A 174 11.38 4.26 3.08
C VAL A 174 12.30 5.45 3.35
N LEU A 175 11.75 6.63 3.69
CA LEU A 175 12.55 7.81 4.02
C LEU A 175 13.38 7.63 5.28
N ILE A 176 12.85 6.94 6.31
CA ILE A 176 13.62 6.57 7.51
C ILE A 176 14.80 5.68 7.11
N VAL A 177 14.56 4.60 6.37
CA VAL A 177 15.65 3.69 5.98
C VAL A 177 16.67 4.39 5.08
N LEU A 178 16.22 5.20 4.12
CA LEU A 178 17.07 5.99 3.23
C LEU A 178 17.91 7.00 4.01
N GLY A 179 17.31 7.75 4.94
CA GLY A 179 18.01 8.72 5.76
C GLY A 179 19.11 8.08 6.60
N LEU A 180 18.81 6.95 7.23
CA LEU A 180 19.80 6.19 8.01
C LEU A 180 20.91 5.61 7.13
N PHE A 181 20.58 5.14 5.93
CA PHE A 181 21.57 4.74 4.96
C PHE A 181 22.50 5.89 4.57
N LEU A 182 21.96 7.07 4.25
CA LEU A 182 22.76 8.25 3.89
C LEU A 182 23.59 8.75 5.08
N TYR A 183 23.07 8.70 6.29
CA TYR A 183 23.80 9.04 7.51
C TYR A 183 25.00 8.14 7.76
N SER A 184 24.90 6.90 7.33
CA SER A 184 25.97 5.93 7.46
C SER A 184 27.12 6.15 6.46
N ARG A 185 27.02 7.17 5.59
CA ARG A 185 28.04 7.60 4.64
C ARG A 185 28.95 8.69 5.25
N PRO A 186 30.20 8.83 4.77
CA PRO A 186 31.16 9.84 5.24
C PRO A 186 30.82 11.25 4.71
N ILE A 187 29.62 11.73 5.04
CA ILE A 187 29.10 13.06 4.69
C ILE A 187 29.35 14.01 5.88
N SER A 188 29.60 15.30 5.63
CA SER A 188 29.75 16.29 6.71
C SER A 188 28.45 16.48 7.50
N TYR A 189 28.56 16.85 8.78
CA TYR A 189 27.40 17.01 9.67
C TYR A 189 26.33 17.97 9.12
N PRO A 190 26.66 19.19 8.62
CA PRO A 190 25.65 20.11 8.08
C PRO A 190 24.91 19.53 6.87
N ARG A 191 25.60 18.77 6.01
CA ARG A 191 24.99 18.10 4.85
C ARG A 191 24.07 16.96 5.28
N LYS A 192 24.45 16.18 6.31
CA LYS A 192 23.56 15.17 6.91
C LYS A 192 22.29 15.82 7.45
N LEU A 193 22.44 16.95 8.14
CA LEU A 193 21.30 17.66 8.69
C LEU A 193 20.38 18.23 7.60
N LEU A 194 20.95 18.79 6.52
CA LEU A 194 20.17 19.24 5.36
C LEU A 194 19.39 18.08 4.72
N ILE A 195 20.05 16.94 4.50
CA ILE A 195 19.39 15.72 4.00
C ILE A 195 18.22 15.34 4.92
N TYR A 196 18.42 15.38 6.24
CA TYR A 196 17.37 15.09 7.20
C TYR A 196 16.19 16.04 7.13
N VAL A 197 16.44 17.35 7.10
CA VAL A 197 15.37 18.35 6.95
C VAL A 197 14.58 18.06 5.68
N ILE A 198 15.25 17.85 4.54
CA ILE A 198 14.59 17.54 3.27
C ILE A 198 13.74 16.26 3.38
N LEU A 199 14.30 15.17 3.90
CA LEU A 199 13.56 13.90 4.03
C LEU A 199 12.38 14.01 5.01
N ALA A 200 12.55 14.73 6.13
CA ALA A 200 11.51 14.92 7.11
C ALA A 200 10.38 15.83 6.59
N GLU A 201 10.70 16.88 5.84
CA GLU A 201 9.71 17.71 5.15
C GLU A 201 8.93 16.90 4.10
N ILE A 202 9.63 16.13 3.25
CA ILE A 202 8.98 15.24 2.28
C ILE A 202 8.04 14.27 3.03
N GLY A 203 8.49 13.69 4.14
CA GLY A 203 7.67 12.84 5.00
C GLY A 203 6.41 13.55 5.48
N THR A 204 6.55 14.67 6.20
CA THR A 204 5.44 15.47 6.74
C THR A 204 4.42 15.84 5.67
N LEU A 205 4.89 16.23 4.50
CA LEU A 205 4.05 16.65 3.37
C LEU A 205 3.55 15.50 2.49
N THR A 206 3.86 14.26 2.85
CA THR A 206 3.38 13.05 2.17
C THR A 206 2.26 12.36 2.91
N PHE A 207 2.40 12.16 4.23
CA PHE A 207 1.41 11.47 5.04
C PHE A 207 1.59 11.84 6.52
N ALA A 208 0.53 11.75 7.33
CA ALA A 208 0.60 12.15 8.74
C ALA A 208 1.71 11.43 9.53
N SER A 209 1.97 10.15 9.25
CA SER A 209 3.07 9.39 9.90
C SER A 209 4.46 9.91 9.53
N GLY A 210 4.59 10.71 8.48
CA GLY A 210 5.85 11.30 8.06
C GLY A 210 6.40 12.33 9.05
N MET A 211 5.57 12.89 9.94
CA MET A 211 6.06 13.74 11.04
C MET A 211 6.98 12.97 12.01
N ILE A 212 6.83 11.64 12.10
CA ILE A 212 7.68 10.79 12.95
C ILE A 212 9.14 10.78 12.42
N VAL A 213 9.34 11.08 11.13
CA VAL A 213 10.68 11.15 10.51
C VAL A 213 11.56 12.20 11.20
N TRP A 214 10.98 13.34 11.65
CA TRP A 214 11.71 14.35 12.43
C TRP A 214 12.36 13.78 13.69
N VAL A 215 11.68 12.87 14.37
CA VAL A 215 12.20 12.28 15.61
C VAL A 215 13.20 11.16 15.30
N LEU A 216 12.85 10.25 14.39
CA LEU A 216 13.63 9.03 14.17
C LEU A 216 14.90 9.23 13.35
N LEU A 217 14.91 10.23 12.46
CA LEU A 217 16.09 10.60 11.69
C LEU A 217 16.90 11.73 12.32
N PHE A 218 16.51 12.23 13.49
CA PHE A 218 17.33 13.25 14.15
C PHE A 218 18.75 12.69 14.36
N PRO A 219 19.81 13.38 13.88
CA PRO A 219 21.17 12.83 13.85
C PRO A 219 21.83 12.83 15.24
N ILE A 220 21.23 12.16 16.21
CA ILE A 220 21.68 12.17 17.60
C ILE A 220 23.09 11.59 17.76
N PHE A 221 23.42 10.50 17.06
CA PHE A 221 24.78 9.92 17.14
C PHE A 221 25.84 10.84 16.51
N PRO A 222 25.67 11.35 15.27
CA PRO A 222 26.57 12.37 14.73
C PRO A 222 26.69 13.62 15.60
N LEU A 223 25.59 14.09 16.19
CA LEU A 223 25.57 15.25 17.09
C LEU A 223 26.40 14.97 18.35
N LEU A 224 26.17 13.85 19.02
CA LEU A 224 26.92 13.44 20.22
C LEU A 224 28.42 13.27 19.91
N CYS A 225 28.76 12.70 18.76
CA CYS A 225 30.16 12.57 18.34
C CYS A 225 30.79 13.94 18.05
N ALA A 226 30.08 14.83 17.34
CA ALA A 226 30.58 16.16 17.02
C ALA A 226 30.76 17.04 18.25
N MET A 227 29.86 16.95 19.24
CA MET A 227 29.99 17.67 20.51
C MET A 227 31.14 17.16 21.39
N ARG A 228 31.59 15.91 21.18
CA ARG A 228 32.72 15.32 21.92
C ARG A 228 34.08 15.55 21.26
N ASP A 229 34.12 15.92 19.98
CA ASP A 229 35.40 16.17 19.29
C ASP A 229 35.85 17.62 19.55
N PRO A 230 36.92 17.85 20.34
CA PRO A 230 37.39 19.20 20.66
C PRO A 230 37.92 19.95 19.42
N ALA A 231 38.15 19.26 18.30
CA ALA A 231 38.57 19.89 17.05
C ALA A 231 37.40 20.49 16.26
N VAL A 232 36.15 20.17 16.62
CA VAL A 232 34.96 20.70 15.93
C VAL A 232 34.51 21.96 16.65
N ASP A 233 34.42 23.08 15.91
CA ASP A 233 33.82 24.31 16.44
C ASP A 233 32.37 24.04 16.81
N GLY A 234 32.03 24.19 18.10
CA GLY A 234 30.67 23.98 18.62
C GLY A 234 29.61 24.79 17.86
N ARG A 235 29.95 25.98 17.33
CA ARG A 235 29.03 26.79 16.51
C ARG A 235 28.65 26.12 15.21
N SER A 236 29.59 25.41 14.57
CA SER A 236 29.38 24.68 13.32
C SER A 236 28.41 23.49 13.44
N VAL A 237 28.12 23.06 14.67
CA VAL A 237 27.18 21.99 15.00
C VAL A 237 25.89 22.57 15.57
N PHE A 238 26.00 23.52 16.51
CA PHE A 238 24.85 24.08 17.22
C PHE A 238 23.93 24.90 16.29
N ILE A 239 24.48 25.80 15.47
CA ILE A 239 23.68 26.68 14.61
C ILE A 239 22.84 25.87 13.60
N PRO A 240 23.41 24.92 12.83
CA PRO A 240 22.61 24.10 11.94
C PRO A 240 21.55 23.30 12.69
N THR A 241 21.90 22.71 13.83
CA THR A 241 20.97 21.90 14.64
C THR A 241 19.79 22.73 15.13
N ALA A 242 20.04 23.94 15.65
CA ALA A 242 18.99 24.86 16.07
C ALA A 242 18.10 25.27 14.88
N LEU A 243 18.69 25.54 13.71
CA LEU A 243 17.94 25.84 12.49
C LEU A 243 17.06 24.66 12.06
N ALA A 244 17.56 23.43 12.12
CA ALA A 244 16.78 22.25 11.79
C ALA A 244 15.62 22.00 12.79
N CYS A 245 15.82 22.28 14.08
CA CYS A 245 14.74 22.24 15.06
C CYS A 245 13.68 23.34 14.80
N LEU A 246 14.11 24.55 14.41
CA LEU A 246 13.21 25.62 13.98
C LEU A 246 12.41 25.22 12.74
N CYS A 247 13.04 24.59 11.74
CA CYS A 247 12.35 24.02 10.59
C CYS A 247 11.32 22.97 11.01
N ALA A 248 11.66 22.07 11.94
CA ALA A 248 10.73 21.06 12.45
C ALA A 248 9.49 21.69 13.08
N VAL A 249 9.69 22.68 13.96
CA VAL A 249 8.60 23.40 14.63
C VAL A 249 7.74 24.15 13.62
N PHE A 250 8.36 24.84 12.66
CA PHE A 250 7.64 25.56 11.60
C PHE A 250 6.86 24.60 10.69
N SER A 251 7.47 23.50 10.25
CA SER A 251 6.85 22.48 9.40
C SER A 251 5.64 21.86 10.09
N ILE A 252 5.82 21.33 11.31
CA ILE A 252 4.73 20.72 12.08
C ILE A 252 3.67 21.76 12.44
N GLY A 253 4.06 22.96 12.86
CA GLY A 253 3.13 24.05 13.17
C GLY A 253 2.27 24.44 11.96
N SER A 254 2.91 24.63 10.80
CA SER A 254 2.21 24.97 9.55
C SER A 254 1.30 23.84 9.05
N TYR A 255 1.69 22.59 9.23
CA TYR A 255 0.89 21.41 8.86
C TYR A 255 -0.50 21.43 9.52
N PHE A 256 -0.56 21.88 10.77
CA PHE A 256 -1.79 21.92 11.57
C PHE A 256 -2.62 23.21 11.40
N VAL A 257 -2.17 24.18 10.60
CA VAL A 257 -2.99 25.35 10.25
C VAL A 257 -4.25 24.88 9.53
N ASP A 258 -5.42 25.31 10.02
CA ASP A 258 -6.76 24.89 9.54
C ASP A 258 -6.98 23.37 9.50
N PHE A 259 -6.27 22.62 10.35
CA PHE A 259 -6.42 21.17 10.41
C PHE A 259 -7.67 20.80 11.20
N ARG A 260 -8.54 19.99 10.59
CA ARG A 260 -9.77 19.49 11.22
C ARG A 260 -9.57 18.03 11.57
N GLY A 261 -9.25 17.76 12.84
CA GLY A 261 -9.15 16.39 13.34
C GLY A 261 -10.52 15.74 13.51
N VAL A 262 -10.55 14.40 13.45
CA VAL A 262 -11.67 13.65 14.02
C VAL A 262 -11.60 13.85 15.55
N PRO A 263 -12.72 14.21 16.22
CA PRO A 263 -12.72 14.32 17.68
C PRO A 263 -12.17 13.05 18.30
N ILE A 264 -11.23 13.18 19.25
CA ILE A 264 -10.71 12.03 19.99
C ILE A 264 -11.85 11.49 20.85
N THR A 265 -12.53 10.47 20.34
CA THR A 265 -13.59 9.75 21.05
C THR A 265 -13.00 8.53 21.71
N TRP A 266 -13.07 8.48 23.03
CA TRP A 266 -12.67 7.30 23.79
C TRP A 266 -13.58 6.12 23.44
N PRO A 267 -13.03 4.90 23.28
CA PRO A 267 -13.86 3.72 23.12
C PRO A 267 -14.68 3.49 24.40
N GLU A 268 -15.85 2.85 24.28
CA GLU A 268 -16.77 2.60 25.41
C GLU A 268 -16.09 1.88 26.58
N ASN A 269 -15.12 1.00 26.29
CA ASN A 269 -14.34 0.26 27.29
C ASN A 269 -13.09 1.01 27.80
N GLY A 270 -12.98 2.32 27.56
CA GLY A 270 -11.89 3.17 28.01
C GLY A 270 -10.50 2.67 27.57
N LEU A 271 -9.52 2.70 28.49
CA LEU A 271 -8.14 2.29 28.20
C LEU A 271 -8.03 0.84 27.69
N ALA A 272 -8.87 -0.08 28.18
CA ALA A 272 -8.85 -1.48 27.73
C ALA A 272 -9.25 -1.60 26.25
N GLY A 273 -10.25 -0.82 25.80
CA GLY A 273 -10.63 -0.74 24.39
C GLY A 273 -9.51 -0.17 23.52
N LEU A 274 -8.83 0.87 24.01
CA LEU A 274 -7.70 1.51 23.32
C LEU A 274 -6.51 0.54 23.17
N LEU A 275 -6.13 -0.16 24.23
CA LEU A 275 -5.06 -1.16 24.22
C LEU A 275 -5.41 -2.35 23.33
N THR A 276 -6.67 -2.82 23.38
CA THR A 276 -7.15 -3.90 22.49
C THR A 276 -7.02 -3.49 21.03
N TYR A 277 -7.41 -2.26 20.68
CA TYR A 277 -7.25 -1.72 19.34
C TYR A 277 -5.77 -1.63 18.95
N PHE A 278 -4.93 -1.02 19.80
CA PHE A 278 -3.51 -0.83 19.56
C PHE A 278 -2.78 -2.15 19.28
N PHE A 279 -2.93 -3.15 20.15
CA PHE A 279 -2.29 -4.44 19.97
C PHE A 279 -2.87 -5.20 18.78
N SER A 280 -4.19 -5.18 18.58
CA SER A 280 -4.79 -5.81 17.39
C SER A 280 -4.29 -5.17 16.09
N TRP A 281 -4.07 -3.85 16.09
CA TRP A 281 -3.47 -3.14 14.96
C TRP A 281 -2.04 -3.64 14.71
N ILE A 282 -1.18 -3.69 15.73
CA ILE A 282 0.20 -4.22 15.59
C ILE A 282 0.21 -5.64 15.03
N GLY A 283 -0.67 -6.53 15.51
CA GLY A 283 -0.70 -7.93 15.08
C GLY A 283 -1.49 -8.20 13.80
N ALA A 284 -2.21 -7.20 13.26
CA ALA A 284 -3.12 -7.36 12.13
C ALA A 284 -2.43 -7.97 10.88
N GLY A 285 -1.16 -7.64 10.66
CA GLY A 285 -0.44 -8.15 9.49
C GLY A 285 -0.17 -9.66 9.52
N LEU A 286 -0.07 -10.26 10.72
CA LEU A 286 0.19 -11.69 10.90
C LEU A 286 -1.11 -12.49 11.06
N ALA A 287 -2.11 -11.93 11.72
CA ALA A 287 -3.39 -12.59 11.97
C ALA A 287 -4.20 -12.83 10.70
N THR A 288 -4.99 -13.91 10.66
CA THR A 288 -5.95 -14.13 9.55
C THR A 288 -6.95 -12.98 9.47
N ILE A 289 -7.35 -12.61 8.25
CA ILE A 289 -8.29 -11.49 8.02
C ILE A 289 -9.57 -11.73 8.81
N GLY A 290 -9.95 -10.74 9.62
CA GLY A 290 -11.15 -10.78 10.46
C GLY A 290 -10.96 -11.47 11.82
N ASP A 291 -9.82 -12.10 12.10
CA ASP A 291 -9.55 -12.74 13.39
C ASP A 291 -8.91 -11.74 14.37
N SER A 292 -9.75 -11.00 15.08
CA SER A 292 -9.32 -10.00 16.07
C SER A 292 -8.56 -10.60 17.26
N ARG A 293 -8.88 -11.86 17.65
CA ARG A 293 -8.22 -12.51 18.79
C ARG A 293 -6.79 -12.91 18.42
N ALA A 294 -6.60 -13.49 17.24
CA ALA A 294 -5.27 -13.77 16.72
C ALA A 294 -4.46 -12.48 16.56
N ALA A 295 -5.07 -11.41 16.04
CA ALA A 295 -4.41 -10.11 15.89
C ALA A 295 -3.96 -9.54 17.23
N LEU A 296 -4.82 -9.57 18.25
CA LEU A 296 -4.47 -9.16 19.60
C LEU A 296 -3.28 -9.98 20.15
N ALA A 297 -3.35 -11.30 20.04
CA ALA A 297 -2.30 -12.20 20.54
C ALA A 297 -0.95 -11.96 19.85
N PHE A 298 -0.94 -11.85 18.52
CA PHE A 298 0.26 -11.48 17.77
C PHE A 298 0.78 -10.10 18.14
N GLY A 299 -0.11 -9.12 18.33
CA GLY A 299 0.25 -7.77 18.72
C GLY A 299 0.97 -7.70 20.06
N VAL A 300 0.41 -8.35 21.08
CA VAL A 300 1.01 -8.46 22.42
C VAL A 300 2.35 -9.19 22.34
N GLY A 301 2.41 -10.31 21.62
CA GLY A 301 3.64 -11.09 21.43
C GLY A 301 4.75 -10.30 20.73
N LEU A 302 4.43 -9.62 19.63
CA LEU A 302 5.37 -8.77 18.88
C LEU A 302 5.85 -7.59 19.73
N PHE A 303 4.96 -6.93 20.46
CA PHE A 303 5.32 -5.82 21.34
C PHE A 303 6.25 -6.27 22.47
N GLY A 304 5.94 -7.41 23.11
CA GLY A 304 6.80 -8.00 24.14
C GLY A 304 8.17 -8.40 23.59
N ALA A 305 8.22 -9.01 22.40
CA ALA A 305 9.48 -9.34 21.73
C ALA A 305 10.30 -8.08 21.38
N ALA A 306 9.65 -7.01 20.92
CA ALA A 306 10.28 -5.74 20.62
C ALA A 306 10.87 -5.10 21.88
N ALA A 307 10.10 -5.03 22.97
CA ALA A 307 10.57 -4.54 24.25
C ALA A 307 11.78 -5.34 24.76
N GLY A 308 11.74 -6.68 24.66
CA GLY A 308 12.85 -7.56 25.02
C GLY A 308 14.11 -7.32 24.18
N CYS A 309 13.97 -7.21 22.85
CA CYS A 309 15.11 -6.95 21.97
C CYS A 309 15.71 -5.56 22.18
N ILE A 310 14.87 -4.54 22.39
CA ILE A 310 15.32 -3.18 22.73
C ILE A 310 16.09 -3.20 24.05
N ALA A 311 15.55 -3.83 25.10
CA ALA A 311 16.22 -3.94 26.39
C ALA A 311 17.57 -4.66 26.27
N MET A 312 17.64 -5.78 25.54
CA MET A 312 18.89 -6.49 25.29
C MET A 312 19.92 -5.64 24.54
N ALA A 313 19.49 -4.90 23.50
CA ALA A 313 20.36 -4.00 22.75
C ALA A 313 20.89 -2.86 23.63
N MET A 314 20.06 -2.28 24.50
CA MET A 314 20.46 -1.24 25.45
C MET A 314 21.44 -1.76 26.49
N VAL A 315 21.14 -2.91 27.12
CA VAL A 315 22.05 -3.55 28.09
C VAL A 315 23.40 -3.85 27.45
N ARG A 316 23.41 -4.37 26.21
CA ARG A 316 24.64 -4.63 25.47
C ARG A 316 25.43 -3.36 25.21
N ALA A 317 24.76 -2.31 24.73
CA ALA A 317 25.38 -1.03 24.46
C ALA A 317 26.00 -0.39 25.71
N ILE A 318 25.31 -0.47 26.84
CA ILE A 318 25.80 0.02 28.15
C ILE A 318 27.01 -0.79 28.59
N LYS A 319 26.92 -2.14 28.53
CA LYS A 319 28.01 -3.04 28.94
C LYS A 319 29.27 -2.84 28.11
N ASP A 320 29.13 -2.69 26.79
CA ASP A 320 30.25 -2.48 25.87
C ASP A 320 30.72 -1.03 25.80
N ARG A 321 29.95 -0.09 26.37
CA ARG A 321 30.12 1.35 26.19
C ARG A 321 30.25 1.74 24.71
N SER A 322 29.56 1.02 23.83
CA SER A 322 29.73 1.11 22.38
C SER A 322 28.55 1.83 21.73
N LEU A 323 28.73 3.12 21.46
CA LEU A 323 27.80 3.89 20.63
C LEU A 323 27.73 3.34 19.20
N ALA A 324 28.82 2.77 18.71
CA ALA A 324 28.88 2.16 17.38
C ALA A 324 27.90 0.97 17.23
N PHE A 325 27.70 0.20 18.31
CA PHE A 325 26.70 -0.87 18.30
C PHE A 325 25.28 -0.31 18.18
N LEU A 326 24.94 0.71 18.98
CA LEU A 326 23.62 1.36 18.89
C LEU A 326 23.40 2.03 17.54
N GLU A 327 24.40 2.72 17.00
CA GLU A 327 24.33 3.35 15.69
C GLU A 327 24.02 2.32 14.59
N GLY A 328 24.67 1.15 14.62
CA GLY A 328 24.38 0.09 13.66
C GLY A 328 23.04 -0.61 13.90
N ALA A 329 22.57 -0.71 15.15
CA ALA A 329 21.27 -1.27 15.49
C ALA A 329 20.10 -0.30 15.25
N TRP A 330 20.39 0.99 15.14
CA TRP A 330 19.40 2.06 15.05
C TRP A 330 18.39 1.90 13.90
N PRO A 331 18.75 1.46 12.68
CA PRO A 331 17.75 1.25 11.63
C PRO A 331 16.62 0.31 12.03
N TRP A 332 16.94 -0.73 12.77
CA TRP A 332 15.97 -1.72 13.21
C TRP A 332 15.14 -1.20 14.38
N LEU A 333 15.79 -0.53 15.34
CA LEU A 333 15.12 0.12 16.46
C LEU A 333 14.17 1.23 15.98
N ALA A 334 14.57 2.02 14.99
CA ALA A 334 13.76 3.08 14.40
C ALA A 334 12.48 2.51 13.77
N LEU A 335 12.55 1.37 13.08
CA LEU A 335 11.36 0.70 12.56
C LEU A 335 10.41 0.22 13.68
N LEU A 336 10.94 -0.33 14.79
CA LEU A 336 10.12 -0.71 15.94
C LEU A 336 9.39 0.50 16.54
N VAL A 337 10.14 1.59 16.79
CA VAL A 337 9.58 2.82 17.36
C VAL A 337 8.58 3.45 16.39
N TYR A 338 8.86 3.45 15.09
CA TYR A 338 7.95 3.94 14.06
C TYR A 338 6.58 3.25 14.12
N VAL A 339 6.55 1.92 14.25
CA VAL A 339 5.29 1.17 14.36
C VAL A 339 4.59 1.46 15.68
N ILE A 340 5.31 1.51 16.80
CA ILE A 340 4.71 1.80 18.12
C ILE A 340 4.05 3.17 18.12
N VAL A 341 4.76 4.21 17.66
CA VAL A 341 4.23 5.58 17.62
C VAL A 341 3.06 5.68 16.64
N SER A 342 3.21 5.13 15.42
CA SER A 342 2.13 5.14 14.42
C SER A 342 0.88 4.40 14.92
N GLY A 343 1.07 3.26 15.59
CA GLY A 343 -0.03 2.49 16.17
C GLY A 343 -0.72 3.23 17.31
N ALA A 344 0.03 3.92 18.17
CA ALA A 344 -0.53 4.70 19.26
C ALA A 344 -1.37 5.86 18.73
N VAL A 345 -0.84 6.60 17.75
CA VAL A 345 -1.58 7.68 17.07
C VAL A 345 -2.85 7.12 16.42
N ASN A 346 -2.75 6.01 15.68
CA ASN A 346 -3.91 5.40 15.01
C ASN A 346 -4.95 4.87 16.01
N ALA A 347 -4.54 4.34 17.17
CA ALA A 347 -5.45 3.93 18.23
C ALA A 347 -6.19 5.13 18.84
N LEU A 348 -5.47 6.23 19.09
CA LEU A 348 -6.06 7.44 19.65
C LEU A 348 -7.05 8.10 18.68
N THR A 349 -6.77 8.11 17.38
CA THR A 349 -7.62 8.79 16.40
C THR A 349 -8.72 7.92 15.81
N ARG A 350 -8.56 6.58 15.81
CA ARG A 350 -9.47 5.69 15.06
C ARG A 350 -10.07 4.54 15.86
N SER A 351 -9.85 4.45 17.17
CA SER A 351 -10.43 3.37 17.99
C SER A 351 -11.96 3.37 18.03
N SER A 352 -12.60 4.52 17.87
CA SER A 352 -14.06 4.63 17.77
C SER A 352 -14.66 4.06 16.50
N LEU A 353 -13.85 3.83 15.47
CA LEU A 353 -14.29 3.14 14.25
C LEU A 353 -14.39 1.61 14.44
N GLY A 354 -14.11 1.12 15.66
CA GLY A 354 -14.21 -0.28 16.02
C GLY A 354 -13.01 -1.12 15.62
N ILE A 355 -12.93 -2.32 16.19
CA ILE A 355 -11.78 -3.23 16.01
C ILE A 355 -11.60 -3.69 14.57
N GLY A 356 -12.68 -3.77 13.79
CA GLY A 356 -12.62 -4.11 12.37
C GLY A 356 -11.76 -3.12 11.59
N ASN A 357 -11.72 -1.85 11.99
CA ASN A 357 -10.84 -0.85 11.39
C ASN A 357 -9.36 -1.15 11.68
N ALA A 358 -9.00 -1.57 12.90
CA ALA A 358 -7.62 -1.93 13.23
C ALA A 358 -7.08 -3.07 12.35
N LEU A 359 -7.96 -3.97 11.91
CA LEU A 359 -7.63 -5.12 11.06
C LEU A 359 -7.65 -4.80 9.57
N ALA A 360 -7.88 -3.54 9.18
CA ALA A 360 -7.91 -3.16 7.78
C ALA A 360 -6.55 -3.41 7.12
N GLU A 361 -6.58 -4.10 5.98
CA GLU A 361 -5.37 -4.56 5.29
C GLU A 361 -4.44 -3.42 4.86
N ARG A 362 -4.97 -2.22 4.64
CA ARG A 362 -4.20 -1.00 4.35
C ARG A 362 -3.15 -0.67 5.41
N TYR A 363 -3.30 -1.16 6.65
CA TYR A 363 -2.29 -0.95 7.69
C TYR A 363 -1.17 -1.98 7.68
N THR A 364 -1.28 -3.04 6.87
CA THR A 364 -0.36 -4.18 6.98
C THR A 364 1.08 -3.80 6.66
N LEU A 365 1.32 -2.92 5.68
CA LEU A 365 2.68 -2.45 5.41
C LEU A 365 3.30 -1.71 6.60
N PHE A 366 2.52 -0.93 7.35
CA PHE A 366 3.01 -0.28 8.57
C PHE A 366 3.36 -1.32 9.62
N THR A 367 2.45 -2.24 9.90
CA THR A 367 2.59 -3.17 11.03
C THR A 367 3.66 -4.23 10.76
N MET A 368 3.88 -4.59 9.48
CA MET A 368 4.98 -5.46 9.06
C MET A 368 6.36 -4.91 9.37
N GLN A 369 6.53 -3.58 9.44
CA GLN A 369 7.81 -2.98 9.81
C GLN A 369 8.27 -3.37 11.22
N MET A 370 7.35 -3.75 12.12
CA MET A 370 7.70 -4.29 13.44
C MET A 370 8.43 -5.63 13.30
N THR A 371 7.88 -6.53 12.48
CA THR A 371 8.47 -7.86 12.24
C THR A 371 9.80 -7.74 11.50
N VAL A 372 9.90 -6.82 10.55
CA VAL A 372 11.16 -6.49 9.85
C VAL A 372 12.21 -5.95 10.84
N GLY A 373 11.84 -4.98 11.68
CA GLY A 373 12.66 -4.45 12.76
C GLY A 373 13.20 -5.56 13.67
N LEU A 374 12.32 -6.46 14.11
CA LEU A 374 12.67 -7.59 14.96
C LEU A 374 13.64 -8.57 14.27
N ALA A 375 13.42 -8.87 13.00
CA ALA A 375 14.25 -9.82 12.25
C ALA A 375 15.71 -9.35 12.17
N GLY A 376 15.95 -8.09 11.81
CA GLY A 376 17.31 -7.57 11.75
C GLY A 376 17.93 -7.34 13.13
N LEU A 377 17.14 -6.91 14.13
CA LEU A 377 17.66 -6.75 15.49
C LEU A 377 18.05 -8.10 16.12
N ALA A 378 17.24 -9.15 15.90
CA ALA A 378 17.57 -10.52 16.32
C ALA A 378 18.87 -11.01 15.66
N ALA A 379 19.07 -10.73 14.36
CA ALA A 379 20.30 -11.07 13.67
C ALA A 379 21.53 -10.34 14.23
N ILE A 380 21.40 -9.04 14.53
CA ILE A 380 22.47 -8.24 15.15
C ILE A 380 22.80 -8.78 16.55
N LEU A 381 21.79 -9.02 17.38
CA LEU A 381 21.96 -9.55 18.72
C LEU A 381 22.63 -10.92 18.68
N ALA A 382 22.18 -11.82 17.81
CA ALA A 382 22.78 -13.14 17.61
C ALA A 382 24.25 -13.04 17.22
N CYS A 383 24.65 -12.08 16.38
CA CYS A 383 26.05 -11.82 16.06
C CYS A 383 26.83 -11.26 17.26
N SER A 384 26.25 -10.32 18.01
CA SER A 384 26.93 -9.64 19.12
C SER A 384 27.20 -10.53 20.33
N PHE A 385 26.28 -11.45 20.64
CA PHE A 385 26.49 -12.46 21.68
C PHE A 385 27.47 -13.55 21.21
N ALA A 386 27.64 -13.67 19.89
CA ALA A 386 28.46 -14.67 19.25
C ALA A 386 29.90 -14.22 18.97
N ASN A 387 30.44 -13.23 19.67
CA ASN A 387 31.76 -12.66 19.39
C ASN A 387 32.96 -13.61 19.62
N GLY A 388 32.74 -14.87 20.05
CA GLY A 388 33.76 -15.92 20.06
C GLY A 388 33.77 -16.76 18.77
N SER A 389 34.93 -17.29 18.38
CA SER A 389 35.09 -18.21 17.23
C SER A 389 34.62 -19.64 17.50
N GLY A 390 34.11 -19.93 18.70
CA GLY A 390 33.69 -21.27 19.10
C GLY A 390 32.51 -21.82 18.29
N ARG A 391 32.52 -23.15 18.09
CA ARG A 391 31.48 -23.93 17.39
C ARG A 391 30.06 -23.66 17.92
N SER A 392 29.92 -23.33 19.21
CA SER A 392 28.63 -22.99 19.84
C SER A 392 27.99 -21.74 19.23
N TYR A 393 28.80 -20.72 18.92
CA TYR A 393 28.33 -19.43 18.40
C TYR A 393 27.86 -19.50 16.95
N GLN A 394 28.47 -20.37 16.13
CA GLN A 394 28.00 -20.66 14.79
C GLN A 394 26.61 -21.34 14.82
N LYS A 395 26.37 -22.24 15.78
CA LYS A 395 25.06 -22.89 15.95
C LYS A 395 23.97 -21.86 16.26
N THR A 396 24.20 -20.92 17.19
CA THR A 396 23.21 -19.87 17.49
C THR A 396 22.84 -19.04 16.25
N ARG A 397 23.84 -18.61 15.47
CA ARG A 397 23.60 -17.84 14.24
C ARG A 397 22.80 -18.64 13.20
N LEU A 398 23.12 -19.92 13.03
CA LEU A 398 22.39 -20.81 12.14
C LEU A 398 20.96 -21.06 12.62
N VAL A 399 20.75 -21.27 13.91
CA VAL A 399 19.40 -21.43 14.49
C VAL A 399 18.56 -20.17 14.25
N VAL A 400 19.10 -18.98 14.53
CA VAL A 400 18.39 -17.72 14.27
C VAL A 400 18.11 -17.54 12.77
N ALA A 401 19.09 -17.80 11.91
CA ALA A 401 18.88 -17.74 10.45
C ALA A 401 17.78 -18.71 9.99
N SER A 402 17.80 -19.96 10.47
CA SER A 402 16.78 -20.96 10.16
C SER A 402 15.41 -20.55 10.65
N LEU A 403 15.29 -20.04 11.88
CA LEU A 403 14.02 -19.55 12.42
C LEU A 403 13.47 -18.40 11.59
N LEU A 404 14.28 -17.40 11.25
CA LEU A 404 13.87 -16.27 10.43
C LEU A 404 13.40 -16.71 9.03
N LEU A 405 14.15 -17.62 8.40
CA LEU A 405 13.81 -18.15 7.09
C LEU A 405 12.53 -18.98 7.14
N LEU A 406 12.39 -19.88 8.12
CA LEU A 406 11.19 -20.69 8.32
C LEU A 406 9.97 -19.83 8.63
N SER A 407 10.12 -18.77 9.43
CA SER A 407 9.02 -17.81 9.68
C SER A 407 8.57 -17.12 8.39
N GLY A 408 9.52 -16.64 7.57
CA GLY A 408 9.20 -16.04 6.27
C GLY A 408 8.52 -17.01 5.31
N ILE A 409 9.03 -18.24 5.21
CA ILE A 409 8.45 -19.30 4.37
C ILE A 409 7.06 -19.69 4.87
N PHE A 410 6.87 -19.91 6.17
CA PHE A 410 5.59 -20.27 6.73
C PHE A 410 4.55 -19.17 6.52
N TYR A 411 4.93 -17.90 6.73
CA TYR A 411 4.09 -16.75 6.41
C TYR A 411 3.69 -16.75 4.93
N ALA A 412 4.67 -16.99 4.04
CA ALA A 412 4.42 -17.05 2.61
C ALA A 412 3.44 -18.18 2.25
N LEU A 413 3.73 -19.42 2.66
CA LEU A 413 2.91 -20.59 2.35
C LEU A 413 1.48 -20.47 2.92
N ALA A 414 1.33 -19.97 4.15
CA ALA A 414 0.03 -19.82 4.78
C ALA A 414 -0.88 -18.82 4.05
N GLY A 415 -0.30 -17.82 3.39
CA GLY A 415 -1.03 -16.73 2.75
C GLY A 415 -1.05 -16.74 1.23
N TRP A 416 -0.16 -17.46 0.56
CA TRP A 416 0.11 -17.28 -0.87
C TRP A 416 -1.10 -17.59 -1.75
N GLN A 417 -1.62 -18.81 -1.69
CA GLN A 417 -2.75 -19.24 -2.53
C GLN A 417 -3.98 -18.37 -2.28
N ARG A 418 -4.28 -18.08 -1.00
CA ARG A 418 -5.39 -17.17 -0.65
C ARG A 418 -5.16 -15.77 -1.19
N GLY A 419 -3.93 -15.26 -1.11
CA GLY A 419 -3.54 -13.96 -1.66
C GLY A 419 -3.77 -13.88 -3.17
N ILE A 420 -3.29 -14.87 -3.92
CA ILE A 420 -3.49 -14.98 -5.37
C ILE A 420 -4.98 -15.02 -5.73
N THR A 421 -5.77 -15.88 -5.08
CA THR A 421 -7.22 -15.96 -5.32
C THR A 421 -7.91 -14.63 -5.01
N ARG A 422 -7.51 -13.93 -3.94
CA ARG A 422 -8.06 -12.61 -3.61
C ARG A 422 -7.64 -11.54 -4.62
N CYS A 423 -6.41 -11.57 -5.13
CA CYS A 423 -5.99 -10.66 -6.18
C CYS A 423 -6.79 -10.86 -7.46
N HIS A 424 -7.01 -12.12 -7.86
CA HIS A 424 -7.84 -12.43 -9.02
C HIS A 424 -9.29 -11.94 -8.82
N ARG A 425 -9.89 -12.20 -7.65
CA ARG A 425 -11.24 -11.67 -7.33
C ARG A 425 -11.26 -10.14 -7.35
N HIS A 426 -10.26 -9.49 -6.77
CA HIS A 426 -10.13 -8.03 -6.77
C HIS A 426 -10.01 -7.49 -8.19
N HIS A 427 -9.14 -8.07 -9.02
CA HIS A 427 -9.00 -7.76 -10.43
C HIS A 427 -10.34 -7.87 -11.17
N LEU A 428 -11.06 -8.97 -11.01
CA LEU A 428 -12.38 -9.13 -11.62
C LEU A 428 -13.31 -7.99 -11.17
N VAL A 429 -13.33 -7.63 -9.88
CA VAL A 429 -14.13 -6.49 -9.38
C VAL A 429 -13.71 -5.20 -10.09
N LEU A 430 -12.42 -4.93 -10.22
CA LEU A 430 -11.97 -3.73 -10.94
C LEU A 430 -12.34 -3.75 -12.42
N VAL A 431 -12.29 -4.90 -13.11
CA VAL A 431 -12.74 -5.04 -14.50
C VAL A 431 -14.22 -4.66 -14.61
N GLN A 432 -15.04 -5.08 -13.64
CA GLN A 432 -16.44 -4.67 -13.61
C GLN A 432 -16.57 -3.17 -13.55
N ARG A 433 -15.87 -2.57 -12.58
CA ARG A 433 -15.97 -1.15 -12.30
C ARG A 433 -15.50 -0.34 -13.52
N GLN A 434 -14.46 -0.81 -14.20
CA GLN A 434 -13.96 -0.22 -15.44
C GLN A 434 -14.99 -0.29 -16.58
N LEU A 435 -15.63 -1.44 -16.79
CA LEU A 435 -16.73 -1.57 -17.76
C LEU A 435 -17.91 -0.66 -17.39
N ALA A 436 -18.25 -0.63 -16.12
CA ALA A 436 -19.24 0.29 -15.62
C ALA A 436 -18.94 1.77 -15.98
N LEU A 437 -17.68 2.19 -15.83
CA LEU A 437 -17.22 3.52 -16.25
C LEU A 437 -17.29 3.71 -17.76
N SER A 438 -17.01 2.69 -18.57
CA SER A 438 -17.12 2.79 -20.03
C SER A 438 -18.54 3.12 -20.47
N LEU A 439 -19.54 2.66 -19.73
CA LEU A 439 -20.94 2.86 -20.10
C LEU A 439 -21.53 4.14 -19.51
N TRP A 440 -20.83 4.87 -18.64
CA TRP A 440 -21.37 6.06 -17.97
C TRP A 440 -21.72 7.22 -18.90
N ARG A 441 -21.06 7.33 -20.05
CA ARG A 441 -21.46 8.34 -21.05
C ARG A 441 -22.80 7.99 -21.69
N GLU A 442 -23.00 6.73 -22.03
CA GLU A 442 -24.15 6.25 -22.80
C GLU A 442 -25.37 5.93 -21.94
N ALA A 443 -25.13 5.54 -20.69
CA ALA A 443 -26.15 5.11 -19.76
C ALA A 443 -26.02 5.81 -18.40
N PRO A 444 -26.39 7.10 -18.33
CA PRO A 444 -26.26 7.95 -17.14
C PRO A 444 -26.87 7.39 -15.86
N SER A 445 -27.97 6.64 -16.02
CA SER A 445 -28.79 6.08 -14.95
C SER A 445 -28.25 4.77 -14.39
N ILE A 446 -27.27 4.15 -15.05
CA ILE A 446 -26.66 2.93 -14.54
C ILE A 446 -25.84 3.27 -13.31
N LEU A 447 -26.20 2.65 -12.19
CA LEU A 447 -25.43 2.65 -10.95
C LEU A 447 -24.46 1.47 -10.99
N PRO A 448 -23.19 1.70 -11.37
CA PRO A 448 -22.25 0.62 -11.67
C PRO A 448 -21.72 -0.16 -10.46
N LEU A 449 -22.08 0.29 -9.27
CA LEU A 449 -21.34 -0.01 -8.06
C LEU A 449 -22.36 -0.25 -6.96
N PRO A 450 -22.13 -1.20 -6.06
CA PRO A 450 -22.59 -1.06 -4.69
C PRO A 450 -21.85 0.15 -4.09
N MET A 451 -22.21 1.36 -4.52
CA MET A 451 -21.84 2.56 -3.79
C MET A 451 -22.65 2.53 -2.51
N SER A 452 -22.01 2.89 -1.41
CA SER A 452 -22.74 3.22 -0.20
C SER A 452 -23.87 4.17 -0.57
N ALA A 453 -25.09 3.92 -0.09
CA ALA A 453 -26.25 4.78 -0.32
C ALA A 453 -25.99 6.25 0.09
N ALA A 454 -24.92 6.51 0.83
CA ALA A 454 -24.51 7.82 1.32
C ALA A 454 -23.74 8.71 0.31
N GLU A 455 -23.22 8.18 -0.80
CA GLU A 455 -22.48 9.01 -1.77
C GLU A 455 -23.32 9.30 -3.01
N PRO A 456 -23.60 10.58 -3.35
CA PRO A 456 -24.40 10.90 -4.51
C PRO A 456 -23.66 10.46 -5.79
N PRO A 457 -24.20 9.46 -6.52
CA PRO A 457 -23.65 8.97 -7.79
C PRO A 457 -23.30 10.04 -8.84
N PRO A 458 -24.01 11.19 -8.92
CA PRO A 458 -23.70 12.23 -9.90
C PRO A 458 -22.30 12.82 -9.76
N ARG A 459 -21.77 13.01 -8.55
CA ARG A 459 -20.55 13.81 -8.36
C ARG A 459 -19.30 13.13 -8.93
N ARG A 460 -19.04 11.88 -8.55
CA ARG A 460 -17.88 11.12 -9.03
C ARG A 460 -17.98 10.84 -10.53
N ARG A 461 -19.19 10.67 -11.05
CA ARG A 461 -19.42 10.51 -12.49
C ARG A 461 -19.06 11.76 -13.26
N THR A 462 -19.63 12.91 -12.90
CA THR A 462 -19.31 14.20 -13.56
C THR A 462 -17.82 14.45 -13.49
N GLN A 463 -17.21 14.26 -12.32
CA GLN A 463 -15.78 14.40 -12.15
C GLN A 463 -14.98 13.49 -13.08
N TYR A 464 -15.26 12.18 -13.12
CA TYR A 464 -14.58 11.25 -14.01
C TYR A 464 -14.70 11.66 -15.47
N LEU A 465 -15.91 11.96 -15.94
CA LEU A 465 -16.14 12.35 -17.33
C LEU A 465 -15.40 13.64 -17.67
N SER A 466 -15.39 14.64 -16.79
CA SER A 466 -14.60 15.86 -16.99
C SER A 466 -13.09 15.58 -17.10
N LEU A 467 -12.57 14.61 -16.35
CA LEU A 467 -11.16 14.20 -16.45
C LEU A 467 -10.87 13.43 -17.75
N VAL A 468 -11.80 12.63 -18.23
CA VAL A 468 -11.69 11.95 -19.52
C VAL A 468 -11.74 12.96 -20.66
N ASP A 469 -12.69 13.90 -20.64
CA ASP A 469 -12.84 14.97 -21.64
C ASP A 469 -11.59 15.85 -21.73
N ALA A 470 -10.90 16.05 -20.60
CA ALA A 470 -9.63 16.75 -20.52
C ALA A 470 -8.41 15.90 -20.91
N GLY A 471 -8.58 14.63 -21.26
CA GLY A 471 -7.48 13.72 -21.61
C GLY A 471 -6.60 13.31 -20.42
N LEU A 472 -7.01 13.60 -19.18
CA LEU A 472 -6.24 13.26 -17.98
C LEU A 472 -6.52 11.83 -17.50
N SER A 473 -7.70 11.28 -17.79
CA SER A 473 -8.08 9.90 -17.45
C SER A 473 -8.36 9.08 -18.71
N PRO A 474 -8.08 7.76 -18.71
CA PRO A 474 -8.38 6.93 -19.87
C PRO A 474 -9.87 6.94 -20.21
N ASP A 475 -10.18 7.16 -21.49
CA ASP A 475 -11.54 7.02 -21.97
C ASP A 475 -11.90 5.54 -22.17
N TYR A 476 -12.57 4.96 -21.19
CA TYR A 476 -13.07 3.60 -21.33
C TYR A 476 -14.29 3.50 -22.23
N SER A 477 -14.99 4.60 -22.52
CA SER A 477 -16.27 4.56 -23.23
C SER A 477 -16.16 4.23 -24.72
N GLY A 478 -15.02 4.53 -25.36
CA GLY A 478 -14.79 4.17 -26.76
C GLY A 478 -15.73 4.85 -27.77
N GLY A 479 -16.53 5.83 -27.35
CA GLY A 479 -17.52 6.54 -28.18
C GLY A 479 -18.97 6.11 -27.92
N LEU A 480 -19.91 6.61 -28.75
CA LEU A 480 -21.34 6.28 -28.70
C LEU A 480 -21.61 4.94 -29.41
N TRP A 481 -21.07 3.84 -28.90
CA TRP A 481 -21.20 2.53 -29.55
C TRP A 481 -22.38 1.72 -29.02
N LEU A 482 -22.72 1.84 -27.74
CA LEU A 482 -23.75 1.02 -27.10
C LEU A 482 -25.09 1.21 -27.78
N THR A 483 -25.50 2.44 -28.06
CA THR A 483 -26.79 2.69 -28.71
C THR A 483 -26.86 2.05 -30.09
N LYS A 484 -25.77 2.10 -30.85
CA LYS A 484 -25.65 1.46 -32.16
C LYS A 484 -25.68 -0.06 -32.03
N ALA A 485 -24.85 -0.62 -31.15
CA ALA A 485 -24.74 -2.04 -30.90
C ALA A 485 -26.07 -2.66 -30.42
N LEU A 486 -26.82 -1.97 -29.55
CA LEU A 486 -28.13 -2.45 -29.08
C LEU A 486 -29.17 -2.50 -30.21
N LYS A 487 -29.16 -1.50 -31.11
CA LYS A 487 -30.06 -1.49 -32.27
C LYS A 487 -29.73 -2.61 -33.25
N GLU A 488 -28.45 -2.80 -33.55
CA GLU A 488 -27.97 -3.88 -34.45
C GLU A 488 -28.20 -5.27 -33.83
N ALA A 489 -28.09 -5.38 -32.50
CA ALA A 489 -28.28 -6.63 -31.79
C ALA A 489 -29.73 -7.10 -31.71
N LYS A 490 -30.72 -6.20 -31.85
CA LYS A 490 -32.13 -6.50 -31.61
C LYS A 490 -32.63 -7.69 -32.46
N ASP A 491 -32.12 -7.81 -33.68
CA ASP A 491 -32.54 -8.83 -34.66
C ASP A 491 -31.59 -10.04 -34.71
N LEU A 492 -30.57 -10.10 -33.85
CA LEU A 492 -29.64 -11.23 -33.79
C LEU A 492 -30.26 -12.43 -33.06
N GLN A 493 -29.70 -13.61 -33.32
CA GLN A 493 -30.05 -14.81 -32.55
C GLN A 493 -29.64 -14.64 -31.08
N PRO A 494 -30.53 -14.97 -30.11
CA PRO A 494 -30.19 -14.88 -28.71
C PRO A 494 -29.02 -15.77 -28.31
N VAL A 495 -28.16 -15.26 -27.42
CA VAL A 495 -26.91 -15.93 -27.00
C VAL A 495 -26.98 -16.49 -25.57
N GLY A 496 -28.18 -16.56 -25.02
CA GLY A 496 -28.44 -17.04 -23.67
C GLY A 496 -29.88 -16.82 -23.25
N GLU A 497 -30.15 -17.07 -21.97
CA GLU A 497 -31.50 -17.03 -21.41
C GLU A 497 -31.58 -16.17 -20.16
N VAL A 498 -32.74 -15.55 -19.93
CA VAL A 498 -33.06 -14.78 -18.72
C VAL A 498 -34.45 -15.12 -18.21
N ARG A 499 -34.54 -15.40 -16.90
CA ARG A 499 -35.77 -15.52 -16.13
C ARG A 499 -36.00 -14.24 -15.38
N VAL A 500 -37.17 -13.64 -15.56
CA VAL A 500 -37.60 -12.44 -14.83
C VAL A 500 -38.72 -12.85 -13.88
N ARG A 501 -38.52 -12.64 -12.57
CA ARG A 501 -39.46 -12.98 -11.50
C ARG A 501 -39.85 -11.75 -10.69
N GLY A 502 -41.08 -11.72 -10.20
CA GLY A 502 -41.62 -10.63 -9.38
C GLY A 502 -42.45 -9.62 -10.18
N GLU A 503 -43.01 -8.64 -9.49
CA GLU A 503 -43.84 -7.58 -10.06
C GLU A 503 -43.43 -6.22 -9.48
N GLY A 504 -43.64 -5.16 -10.27
CA GLY A 504 -43.32 -3.78 -9.90
C GLY A 504 -41.86 -3.60 -9.44
N GLU A 505 -41.67 -2.97 -8.28
CA GLU A 505 -40.35 -2.66 -7.71
C GLU A 505 -39.54 -3.89 -7.24
N LYS A 506 -40.14 -5.09 -7.26
CA LYS A 506 -39.51 -6.34 -6.83
C LYS A 506 -39.13 -7.26 -8.00
N LEU A 507 -39.00 -6.70 -9.21
CA LEU A 507 -38.51 -7.44 -10.37
C LEU A 507 -37.05 -7.85 -10.19
N ASN A 508 -36.81 -9.15 -10.32
CA ASN A 508 -35.50 -9.78 -10.28
C ASN A 508 -35.29 -10.52 -11.59
N ALA A 509 -34.12 -10.33 -12.20
CA ALA A 509 -33.76 -11.04 -13.42
C ALA A 509 -32.53 -11.89 -13.17
N SER A 510 -32.58 -13.18 -13.48
CA SER A 510 -31.42 -14.06 -13.45
C SER A 510 -31.34 -14.88 -14.73
N GLY A 511 -30.14 -15.05 -15.24
CA GLY A 511 -29.95 -15.68 -16.54
C GLY A 511 -28.50 -16.00 -16.78
N TRP A 512 -28.17 -16.37 -18.00
CA TRP A 512 -26.81 -16.61 -18.47
C TRP A 512 -26.67 -16.20 -19.93
N ALA A 513 -25.46 -15.92 -20.40
CA ALA A 513 -25.19 -15.81 -21.84
C ALA A 513 -23.73 -16.13 -22.18
N MET A 514 -23.50 -16.57 -23.41
CA MET A 514 -22.17 -16.99 -23.89
C MET A 514 -21.92 -16.56 -25.32
N LYS A 515 -20.67 -16.22 -25.60
CA LYS A 515 -20.24 -15.93 -26.97
C LYS A 515 -20.44 -17.16 -27.86
N PRO A 516 -21.11 -17.04 -29.01
CA PRO A 516 -21.46 -18.18 -29.84
C PRO A 516 -20.24 -18.93 -30.39
N VAL A 517 -19.17 -18.20 -30.74
CA VAL A 517 -17.96 -18.77 -31.34
C VAL A 517 -16.99 -19.32 -30.29
N THR A 518 -16.62 -18.49 -29.31
CA THR A 518 -15.58 -18.86 -28.32
C THR A 518 -16.12 -19.72 -27.19
N ARG A 519 -17.45 -19.80 -27.02
CA ARG A 519 -18.11 -20.45 -25.88
C ARG A 519 -17.60 -19.96 -24.53
N THR A 520 -17.25 -18.67 -24.46
CA THR A 520 -16.87 -17.99 -23.21
C THR A 520 -18.02 -17.11 -22.75
N PRO A 521 -18.23 -16.92 -21.45
CA PRO A 521 -19.24 -15.99 -20.95
C PRO A 521 -19.00 -14.56 -21.46
N PHE A 522 -20.07 -13.81 -21.65
CA PHE A 522 -19.95 -12.37 -21.88
C PHE A 522 -19.53 -11.66 -20.59
N PRO A 523 -18.80 -10.56 -20.64
CA PRO A 523 -18.40 -9.84 -19.44
C PRO A 523 -19.59 -9.24 -18.68
N ALA A 524 -20.63 -8.77 -19.38
CA ALA A 524 -21.78 -8.13 -18.74
C ALA A 524 -23.12 -8.39 -19.44
N VAL A 525 -24.19 -8.13 -18.69
CA VAL A 525 -25.58 -8.08 -19.15
C VAL A 525 -26.16 -6.72 -18.85
N LEU A 526 -26.77 -6.11 -19.85
CA LEU A 526 -27.50 -4.87 -19.77
C LEU A 526 -29.00 -5.14 -19.82
N ALA A 527 -29.73 -4.64 -18.83
CA ALA A 527 -31.19 -4.53 -18.91
C ALA A 527 -31.56 -3.18 -19.50
N VAL A 528 -32.47 -3.21 -20.46
CA VAL A 528 -32.91 -2.08 -21.27
C VAL A 528 -34.43 -2.04 -21.26
N VAL A 529 -35.00 -0.84 -21.13
CA VAL A 529 -36.43 -0.63 -21.37
C VAL A 529 -36.60 -0.17 -22.81
N GLU A 530 -37.47 -0.84 -23.56
CA GLU A 530 -37.93 -0.34 -24.85
C GLU A 530 -39.05 0.67 -24.63
N GLU A 531 -38.79 1.95 -24.90
CA GLU A 531 -39.73 3.07 -24.87
C GLU A 531 -40.75 2.99 -26.05
N PRO A 532 -41.92 3.67 -26.00
CA PRO A 532 -42.97 3.48 -27.01
C PRO A 532 -42.54 3.88 -28.43
N ASP A 533 -41.53 4.75 -28.53
CA ASP A 533 -40.88 5.18 -29.76
C ASP A 533 -39.77 4.22 -30.24
N SER A 534 -39.72 2.99 -29.70
CA SER A 534 -38.67 1.99 -29.93
C SER A 534 -37.27 2.45 -29.47
N LYS A 535 -37.18 3.50 -28.65
CA LYS A 535 -35.91 3.92 -28.06
C LYS A 535 -35.53 2.95 -26.95
N LEU A 536 -34.29 2.48 -27.01
CA LEU A 536 -33.70 1.57 -26.04
C LEU A 536 -33.02 2.39 -24.94
N THR A 537 -33.59 2.39 -23.74
CA THR A 537 -33.05 3.11 -22.58
C THR A 537 -32.40 2.14 -21.60
N PRO A 538 -31.07 2.17 -21.41
CA PRO A 538 -30.39 1.34 -20.42
C PRO A 538 -30.82 1.68 -19.00
N ILE A 539 -31.25 0.68 -18.24
CA ILE A 539 -31.72 0.86 -16.86
C ILE A 539 -30.82 0.19 -15.82
N TRP A 540 -30.11 -0.88 -16.20
CA TRP A 540 -29.27 -1.63 -15.27
C TRP A 540 -28.16 -2.38 -16.00
N ILE A 541 -27.02 -2.57 -15.34
CA ILE A 541 -25.98 -3.51 -15.78
C ILE A 541 -25.61 -4.45 -14.64
N ASP A 542 -25.42 -5.72 -14.96
CA ASP A 542 -24.79 -6.70 -14.08
C ASP A 542 -23.67 -7.42 -14.84
N LEU A 543 -22.77 -8.07 -14.12
CA LEU A 543 -21.69 -8.84 -14.73
C LEU A 543 -21.91 -10.33 -14.58
N MET A 544 -21.53 -11.08 -15.61
CA MET A 544 -21.69 -12.52 -15.59
C MET A 544 -20.68 -13.13 -14.63
N ARG A 545 -21.19 -13.54 -13.47
CA ARG A 545 -20.38 -13.89 -12.28
C ARG A 545 -20.99 -14.97 -11.43
N LYS A 546 -22.24 -15.33 -11.69
CA LYS A 546 -22.90 -16.39 -10.97
C LYS A 546 -22.63 -17.69 -11.69
N PRO A 547 -22.61 -18.81 -10.97
CA PRO A 547 -22.62 -20.09 -11.63
C PRO A 547 -23.84 -20.18 -12.55
N GLY A 548 -23.62 -20.45 -13.83
CA GLY A 548 -24.67 -20.72 -14.81
C GLY A 548 -25.03 -22.20 -14.83
N PRO A 549 -26.07 -22.57 -15.60
CA PRO A 549 -26.46 -23.97 -15.74
C PRO A 549 -25.34 -24.80 -16.40
N PRO A 550 -25.18 -26.09 -16.04
CA PRO A 550 -24.25 -26.97 -16.74
C PRO A 550 -24.59 -27.02 -18.24
N LEU A 551 -23.58 -26.93 -19.11
CA LEU A 551 -23.78 -26.94 -20.55
C LEU A 551 -23.89 -28.38 -21.06
N PRO A 552 -24.97 -28.75 -21.77
CA PRO A 552 -25.09 -30.08 -22.35
C PRO A 552 -23.97 -30.33 -23.38
N GLY A 553 -23.26 -31.45 -23.24
CA GLY A 553 -22.22 -31.90 -24.20
C GLY A 553 -20.76 -31.58 -23.83
N ARG A 554 -20.47 -31.10 -22.61
CA ARG A 554 -19.10 -30.97 -22.08
C ARG A 554 -18.95 -31.89 -20.86
N LEU A 555 -18.35 -33.06 -21.06
CA LEU A 555 -18.23 -34.14 -20.05
C LEU A 555 -17.08 -33.93 -19.04
N ASP A 556 -16.31 -32.85 -19.14
CA ASP A 556 -14.97 -32.83 -18.55
C ASP A 556 -14.84 -32.32 -17.11
N THR A 557 -15.87 -31.82 -16.42
CA THR A 557 -15.74 -31.59 -14.96
C THR A 557 -17.07 -31.66 -14.21
N ASP A 558 -17.14 -32.55 -13.21
CA ASP A 558 -18.22 -32.65 -12.19
C ASP A 558 -18.37 -31.39 -11.31
N GLU A 559 -17.63 -30.30 -11.60
CA GLU A 559 -17.68 -29.01 -10.91
C GLU A 559 -17.97 -27.81 -11.85
N SER A 560 -18.41 -28.03 -13.10
CA SER A 560 -18.47 -26.98 -14.14
C SER A 560 -19.62 -25.96 -14.03
N SER A 561 -19.79 -25.35 -12.86
CA SER A 561 -20.67 -24.19 -12.73
C SER A 561 -19.89 -22.93 -13.18
N PHE A 562 -19.81 -22.71 -14.51
CA PHE A 562 -19.11 -21.54 -15.06
C PHE A 562 -19.73 -20.26 -14.52
N LEU A 563 -18.90 -19.24 -14.25
CA LEU A 563 -19.38 -17.90 -13.89
C LEU A 563 -19.98 -17.18 -15.12
N MET A 564 -21.11 -17.67 -15.62
CA MET A 564 -21.82 -17.16 -16.79
C MET A 564 -23.23 -16.66 -16.46
N GLY A 565 -23.66 -16.84 -15.22
CA GLY A 565 -24.94 -16.39 -14.70
C GLY A 565 -24.90 -14.95 -14.21
N PHE A 566 -26.06 -14.30 -14.16
CA PHE A 566 -26.24 -12.99 -13.53
C PHE A 566 -27.45 -13.01 -12.60
N THR A 567 -27.55 -12.06 -11.67
CA THR A 567 -28.81 -11.80 -10.99
C THR A 567 -28.89 -10.33 -10.64
N ILE A 568 -29.85 -9.69 -11.28
CA ILE A 568 -30.23 -8.32 -11.04
C ILE A 568 -31.25 -8.35 -9.90
N TYR A 569 -30.89 -7.80 -8.75
CA TYR A 569 -31.70 -7.84 -7.52
C TYR A 569 -31.59 -6.54 -6.73
N PRO A 570 -32.74 -5.94 -6.34
CA PRO A 570 -33.88 -5.64 -7.21
C PRO A 570 -33.51 -4.57 -8.25
N LEU A 571 -34.31 -4.42 -9.32
CA LEU A 571 -34.26 -3.26 -10.23
C LEU A 571 -34.68 -1.96 -9.51
N LYS A 572 -33.94 -1.52 -8.49
CA LYS A 572 -34.17 -0.26 -7.77
C LYS A 572 -33.53 0.88 -8.59
N GLY A 573 -34.33 1.80 -9.09
CA GLY A 573 -33.77 2.98 -9.78
C GLY A 573 -34.73 3.93 -10.49
N ARG A 574 -35.99 3.54 -10.76
CA ARG A 574 -37.03 4.47 -11.22
C ARG A 574 -38.39 4.11 -10.62
N PRO A 575 -39.17 5.08 -10.10
CA PRO A 575 -40.50 4.84 -9.52
C PRO A 575 -41.57 4.45 -10.56
N THR A 576 -41.21 4.38 -11.85
CA THR A 576 -42.06 3.89 -12.95
C THR A 576 -41.31 2.83 -13.72
N ILE A 577 -41.06 1.67 -13.10
CA ILE A 577 -40.50 0.53 -13.83
C ILE A 577 -41.52 0.15 -14.92
N ALA A 578 -41.08 0.20 -16.18
CA ALA A 578 -41.88 -0.26 -17.30
C ALA A 578 -42.38 -1.68 -17.02
N PRO A 579 -43.60 -2.04 -17.46
CA PRO A 579 -44.12 -3.38 -17.24
C PRO A 579 -43.12 -4.43 -17.74
N ALA A 580 -43.09 -5.58 -17.07
CA ALA A 580 -42.01 -6.54 -17.22
C ALA A 580 -41.83 -7.02 -18.67
N ASP A 581 -42.89 -6.98 -19.48
CA ASP A 581 -42.94 -7.29 -20.92
C ASP A 581 -42.06 -6.38 -21.79
N ARG A 582 -41.78 -5.15 -21.36
CA ARG A 582 -40.94 -4.17 -22.09
C ARG A 582 -39.46 -4.22 -21.73
N LEU A 583 -39.08 -5.13 -20.84
CA LEU A 583 -37.69 -5.35 -20.43
C LEU A 583 -36.99 -6.25 -21.45
N LEU A 584 -35.96 -5.69 -22.09
CA LEU A 584 -35.03 -6.40 -22.95
C LEU A 584 -33.70 -6.60 -22.20
N PHE A 585 -33.01 -7.69 -22.52
CA PHE A 585 -31.72 -8.03 -21.93
C PHE A 585 -30.72 -8.28 -23.03
N PHE A 586 -29.54 -7.66 -22.90
CA PHE A 586 -28.47 -7.77 -23.86
C PHE A 586 -27.19 -8.21 -23.17
N ALA A 587 -26.53 -9.23 -23.70
CA ALA A 587 -25.14 -9.54 -23.37
C ALA A 587 -24.23 -8.53 -24.08
N LEU A 588 -23.29 -7.93 -23.35
CA LEU A 588 -22.38 -6.91 -23.87
C LEU A 588 -20.97 -7.46 -24.02
N ASP A 589 -20.30 -7.14 -25.13
CA ASP A 589 -18.86 -7.23 -25.29
C ASP A 589 -18.25 -5.85 -25.58
N PRO A 590 -17.90 -5.09 -24.53
CA PRO A 590 -17.37 -3.73 -24.65
C PRO A 590 -16.03 -3.66 -25.37
N LYS A 591 -15.26 -4.76 -25.38
CA LYS A 591 -13.97 -4.79 -26.06
C LYS A 591 -14.12 -4.73 -27.58
N HIS A 592 -15.20 -5.33 -28.10
CA HIS A 592 -15.50 -5.38 -29.53
C HIS A 592 -16.65 -4.44 -29.92
N HIS A 593 -17.18 -3.68 -28.97
CA HIS A 593 -18.36 -2.83 -29.15
C HIS A 593 -19.59 -3.59 -29.67
N GLU A 594 -19.78 -4.82 -29.19
CA GLU A 594 -20.88 -5.69 -29.62
C GLU A 594 -21.92 -5.88 -28.50
N ALA A 595 -23.16 -6.12 -28.92
CA ALA A 595 -24.24 -6.54 -28.04
C ALA A 595 -24.99 -7.72 -28.68
N TYR A 596 -25.63 -8.55 -27.86
CA TYR A 596 -26.40 -9.70 -28.31
C TYR A 596 -27.65 -9.87 -27.44
N PRO A 597 -28.81 -10.21 -28.00
CA PRO A 597 -30.02 -10.36 -27.22
C PRO A 597 -29.94 -11.61 -26.33
N ILE A 598 -30.60 -11.55 -25.19
CA ILE A 598 -30.78 -12.68 -24.27
C ILE A 598 -32.26 -13.04 -24.27
N GLN A 599 -32.57 -14.31 -24.54
CA GLN A 599 -33.93 -14.79 -24.67
C GLN A 599 -34.61 -14.82 -23.31
N ARG A 600 -35.77 -14.18 -23.20
CA ARG A 600 -36.58 -14.31 -21.98
C ARG A 600 -37.27 -15.67 -21.96
N VAL A 601 -37.03 -16.44 -20.91
CA VAL A 601 -37.73 -17.71 -20.64
C VAL A 601 -38.72 -17.51 -19.49
N ARG A 602 -39.87 -18.19 -19.58
CA ARG A 602 -40.95 -18.09 -18.59
C ARG A 602 -40.56 -18.72 -17.25
#